data_AF-A0AAV0Y142-F1
#
_entry.id   AF-A0AAV0Y142-F1
#
_cell.length_a   1.000
_cell.length_b   1.000
_cell.length_c   1.000
_cell.angle_alpha   90.00
_cell.angle_beta   90.00
_cell.angle_gamma   90.00
#
_symmetry.space_group_name_H-M   'P 1'
#
loop_
_entity.id
_entity.type
_entity.pdbx_description
1 polymer ?
#
loop_
_entity_poly.entity_id
_entity_poly.type
_entity_poly.pdbx_seq_one_letter_code
_entity_poly.pdbx_strand_id
1 'polypeptide(L)'
;MHSLLSRGNSMLAYTLIVLVTLVFACFLSTISVDYRTGTEIQALKIEVKNLPTYGVSKKINDLGHIKFNLNTDLTSLFNWNVKQLFVYMTAEYETPTNALNQVVLWDKIILRGEKSYLRLKNMRTKYYFWDDGNGLRQLIHLTCQACRLSANEKHDVDDDEELVPWSKTCPTVYAIFI
;
A
#
# COMPACT_ATOMS: atom_id res chain seq x y z
N MET A 1 51.00 -34.43 9.58
CA MET A 1 51.19 -33.00 9.87
C MET A 1 49.83 -32.31 9.86
N HIS A 2 49.17 -32.18 11.02
CA HIS A 2 48.00 -31.31 11.14
C HIS A 2 48.47 -30.00 11.73
N SER A 3 48.72 -29.01 10.88
CA SER A 3 49.02 -27.65 11.35
C SER A 3 47.77 -27.08 12.04
N LEU A 4 47.97 -26.22 13.05
CA LEU A 4 46.87 -25.50 13.69
C LEU A 4 46.02 -24.72 12.66
N LEU A 5 46.67 -24.26 11.59
CA LEU A 5 46.04 -23.65 10.42
C LEU A 5 45.05 -24.57 9.69
N SER A 6 45.38 -25.85 9.53
CA SER A 6 44.47 -26.84 8.91
C SER A 6 43.24 -27.12 9.77
N ARG A 7 43.39 -27.14 11.10
CA ARG A 7 42.25 -27.33 12.03
C ARG A 7 41.34 -26.10 12.07
N GLY A 8 41.92 -24.90 12.00
CA GLY A 8 41.19 -23.64 11.90
C GLY A 8 40.37 -23.53 10.60
N ASN A 9 40.95 -23.95 9.48
CA ASN A 9 40.26 -23.97 8.19
C ASN A 9 38.99 -24.85 8.22
N SER A 10 39.05 -26.02 8.86
CA SER A 10 37.86 -26.88 9.01
C SER A 10 36.78 -26.23 9.87
N MET A 11 37.14 -25.58 10.98
CA MET A 11 36.17 -24.89 11.84
C MET A 11 35.47 -23.73 11.10
N LEU A 12 36.22 -22.96 10.32
CA LEU A 12 35.66 -21.89 9.48
C LEU A 12 34.76 -22.43 8.36
N ALA A 13 35.15 -23.54 7.72
CA ALA A 13 34.30 -24.16 6.71
C ALA A 13 32.95 -24.62 7.29
N TYR A 14 32.95 -25.23 8.48
CA TYR A 14 31.71 -25.64 9.14
C TYR A 14 30.82 -24.45 9.53
N THR A 15 31.38 -23.37 10.09
CA THR A 15 30.58 -22.19 10.44
C THR A 15 29.99 -21.51 9.21
N LEU A 16 30.74 -21.41 8.12
CA LEU A 16 30.25 -20.85 6.86
C LEU A 16 29.12 -21.71 6.25
N ILE A 17 29.22 -23.04 6.27
CA ILE A 17 28.16 -23.92 5.77
C ILE A 17 26.87 -23.77 6.59
N VAL A 18 26.97 -23.66 7.92
CA VAL A 18 25.80 -23.43 8.79
C VAL A 18 25.14 -22.09 8.48
N LEU A 19 25.92 -21.03 8.25
CA LEU A 19 25.38 -19.72 7.88
C LEU A 19 24.70 -19.74 6.50
N VAL A 20 25.35 -20.37 5.50
CA VAL A 20 24.80 -20.47 4.14
C VAL A 20 23.49 -21.29 4.12
N THR A 21 23.45 -22.41 4.84
CA THR A 21 22.23 -23.23 4.95
C THR A 21 21.09 -22.50 5.65
N LEU A 22 21.38 -21.72 6.70
CA LEU A 22 20.38 -20.89 7.36
C LEU A 22 19.83 -19.79 6.43
N VAL A 23 20.71 -19.09 5.71
CA VAL A 23 20.31 -18.06 4.74
C VAL A 23 19.46 -18.66 3.62
N PHE A 24 19.84 -19.84 3.11
CA PHE A 24 19.08 -20.55 2.09
C PHE A 24 17.69 -20.98 2.59
N ALA A 25 17.59 -21.48 3.83
CA ALA A 25 16.30 -21.82 4.44
C ALA A 25 15.40 -20.58 4.62
N CYS A 26 15.96 -19.44 5.05
CA CYS A 26 15.25 -18.17 5.14
C CYS A 26 14.75 -17.70 3.77
N PHE A 27 15.55 -17.88 2.72
CA PHE A 27 15.18 -17.55 1.35
C PHE A 27 14.03 -18.42 0.83
N LEU A 28 14.11 -19.75 1.01
CA LEU A 28 13.03 -20.67 0.64
C LEU A 28 11.72 -20.37 1.36
N SER A 29 11.79 -20.02 2.64
CA SER A 29 10.63 -19.60 3.44
C SER A 29 9.96 -18.35 2.84
N THR A 30 10.76 -17.41 2.32
CA THR A 30 10.24 -16.17 1.72
C THR A 30 9.50 -16.43 0.41
N ILE A 31 10.00 -17.35 -0.43
CA ILE A 31 9.39 -17.69 -1.73
C ILE A 31 8.09 -18.48 -1.56
N SER A 32 8.03 -19.35 -0.55
CA SER A 32 6.93 -20.31 -0.41
C SER A 32 5.61 -19.72 0.10
N VAL A 33 5.58 -18.42 0.42
CA VAL A 33 4.38 -17.75 0.92
C VAL A 33 3.71 -16.98 -0.20
N ASP A 34 2.50 -17.38 -0.55
CA ASP A 34 1.63 -16.61 -1.45
C ASP A 34 0.94 -15.49 -0.65
N TYR A 35 1.08 -14.25 -1.13
CA TYR A 35 0.59 -13.04 -0.46
C TYR A 35 -0.61 -12.42 -1.18
N ARG A 36 -1.24 -13.13 -2.11
CA ARG A 36 -2.43 -12.64 -2.79
C ARG A 36 -3.61 -12.63 -1.83
N THR A 37 -4.25 -11.47 -1.68
CA THR A 37 -5.50 -11.32 -0.94
C THR A 37 -6.65 -11.04 -1.88
N GLY A 38 -7.79 -11.68 -1.62
CA GLY A 38 -9.04 -11.30 -2.27
C GLY A 38 -9.49 -9.94 -1.75
N THR A 39 -9.63 -8.98 -2.67
CA THR A 39 -10.20 -7.65 -2.39
C THR A 39 -11.48 -7.50 -3.20
N GLU A 40 -12.61 -7.33 -2.51
CA GLU A 40 -13.86 -6.97 -3.16
C GLU A 40 -14.11 -5.49 -2.87
N ILE A 41 -13.94 -4.66 -3.91
CA ILE A 41 -14.13 -3.21 -3.84
C ILE A 41 -15.38 -2.88 -4.65
N GLN A 42 -16.39 -2.32 -3.98
CA GLN A 42 -17.59 -1.85 -4.65
C GLN A 42 -17.74 -0.34 -4.43
N ALA A 43 -17.68 0.44 -5.51
CA ALA A 43 -18.00 1.85 -5.48
C ALA A 43 -19.52 2.03 -5.45
N LEU A 44 -20.07 2.70 -4.42
CA LEU A 44 -21.51 2.95 -4.33
C LEU A 44 -21.93 4.20 -5.09
N LYS A 45 -21.15 5.27 -4.95
CA LYS A 45 -21.50 6.57 -5.52
C LYS A 45 -20.28 7.45 -5.70
N ILE A 46 -20.13 7.99 -6.90
CA ILE A 46 -19.14 8.99 -7.25
C ILE A 46 -19.88 10.32 -7.38
N GLU A 47 -19.52 11.30 -6.57
CA GLU A 47 -20.12 12.64 -6.59
C GLU A 47 -19.03 13.65 -6.95
N VAL A 48 -19.16 14.26 -8.12
CA VAL A 48 -18.26 15.32 -8.60
C VAL A 48 -18.98 16.66 -8.52
N LYS A 49 -18.39 17.60 -7.79
CA LYS A 49 -18.86 18.99 -7.66
C LYS A 49 -17.92 19.91 -8.42
N ASN A 50 -18.48 20.74 -9.29
CA ASN A 50 -17.72 21.81 -9.94
C ASN A 50 -17.57 22.96 -8.95
N LEU A 51 -16.33 23.34 -8.63
CA LEU A 51 -16.03 24.50 -7.80
C LEU A 51 -15.38 25.59 -8.67
N PRO A 52 -15.94 26.82 -8.67
CA PRO A 52 -15.23 27.95 -9.23
C PRO A 52 -14.07 28.31 -8.32
N THR A 53 -12.85 28.42 -8.87
CA THR A 53 -11.71 28.93 -8.11
C THR A 53 -11.90 30.43 -7.87
N TYR A 54 -11.85 30.87 -6.61
CA TYR A 54 -11.88 32.29 -6.26
C TYR A 54 -10.49 32.91 -6.53
N GLY A 55 -10.21 33.25 -7.78
CA GLY A 55 -8.96 33.90 -8.21
C GLY A 55 -9.16 34.76 -9.47
N VAL A 56 -8.11 35.50 -9.86
CA VAL A 56 -8.12 36.44 -11.01
C VAL A 56 -8.42 35.72 -12.34
N SER A 57 -8.16 34.41 -12.43
CA SER A 57 -8.54 33.57 -13.56
C SER A 57 -9.73 32.68 -13.16
N LYS A 58 -10.84 32.77 -13.89
CA LYS A 58 -12.05 31.93 -13.72
C LYS A 58 -11.79 30.50 -14.21
N LYS A 59 -10.84 29.80 -13.61
CA LYS A 59 -10.62 28.38 -13.88
C LYS A 59 -11.62 27.56 -13.04
N ILE A 60 -12.40 26.73 -13.74
CA ILE A 60 -13.33 25.80 -13.12
C ILE A 60 -12.54 24.54 -12.78
N ASN A 61 -12.65 24.09 -11.53
CA ASN A 61 -12.02 22.87 -11.06
C ASN A 61 -13.10 21.89 -10.60
N ASP A 62 -12.86 20.61 -10.83
CA ASP A 62 -13.74 19.56 -10.35
C ASP A 62 -13.21 19.02 -9.01
N LEU A 63 -14.10 19.02 -8.01
CA LEU A 63 -13.90 18.41 -6.72
C LEU A 63 -14.69 17.11 -6.67
N GLY A 64 -13.98 15.98 -6.64
CA GLY A 64 -14.57 14.65 -6.52
C GLY A 64 -14.60 14.16 -5.08
N HIS A 65 -15.68 13.45 -4.72
CA HIS A 65 -15.72 12.58 -3.55
C HIS A 65 -16.45 11.28 -3.85
N ILE A 66 -16.02 10.20 -3.21
CA ILE A 66 -16.51 8.84 -3.50
C ILE A 66 -17.02 8.21 -2.21
N LYS A 67 -18.07 7.40 -2.33
CA LYS A 67 -18.51 6.47 -1.30
C LYS A 67 -18.28 5.05 -1.77
N PHE A 68 -17.61 4.26 -0.94
CA PHE A 68 -17.23 2.89 -1.27
C PHE A 68 -17.58 1.91 -0.15
N ASN A 69 -17.75 0.66 -0.55
CA ASN A 69 -17.75 -0.52 0.31
C ASN A 69 -16.44 -1.25 0.05
N LEU A 70 -15.75 -1.63 1.12
CA LEU A 70 -14.53 -2.43 1.04
C LEU A 70 -14.73 -3.67 1.90
N ASN A 71 -14.56 -4.82 1.27
CA ASN A 71 -14.56 -6.11 1.93
C ASN A 71 -13.26 -6.84 1.56
N THR A 72 -12.33 -6.93 2.52
CA THR A 72 -11.06 -7.61 2.28
C THR A 72 -10.56 -8.33 3.53
N ASP A 73 -9.98 -9.50 3.30
CA ASP A 73 -9.26 -10.26 4.30
C ASP A 73 -7.75 -10.07 4.13
N LEU A 74 -7.13 -9.41 5.10
CA LEU A 74 -5.70 -9.12 5.13
C LEU A 74 -4.94 -10.04 6.10
N THR A 75 -5.61 -11.07 6.63
CA THR A 75 -5.03 -11.98 7.62
C THR A 75 -3.80 -12.71 7.09
N SER A 76 -3.81 -13.11 5.82
CA SER A 76 -2.68 -13.78 5.17
C SER A 76 -1.46 -12.87 4.95
N LEU A 77 -1.61 -11.54 5.02
CA LEU A 77 -0.50 -10.60 4.85
C LEU A 77 0.36 -10.46 6.12
N PHE A 78 -0.19 -10.81 7.28
CA PHE A 78 0.54 -10.81 8.54
C PHE A 78 1.38 -12.08 8.68
N ASN A 79 2.69 -11.96 8.42
CA ASN A 79 3.67 -13.01 8.71
C ASN A 79 4.45 -12.71 10.00
N TRP A 80 5.40 -13.56 10.38
CA TRP A 80 6.22 -13.40 11.59
C TRP A 80 7.01 -12.09 11.64
N ASN A 81 7.35 -11.48 10.50
CA ASN A 81 8.13 -10.24 10.39
C ASN A 81 7.25 -8.97 10.31
N VAL A 82 6.05 -9.05 9.73
CA VAL A 82 5.18 -7.88 9.47
C VAL A 82 4.44 -7.45 10.74
N LYS A 83 4.78 -6.29 11.30
CA LYS A 83 4.15 -5.78 12.53
C LYS A 83 3.00 -4.81 12.26
N GLN A 84 3.03 -4.12 11.12
CA GLN A 84 2.00 -3.19 10.71
C GLN A 84 1.76 -3.29 9.19
N LEU A 85 0.51 -3.08 8.78
CA LEU A 85 0.10 -2.96 7.39
C LEU A 85 -0.42 -1.55 7.16
N PHE A 86 0.07 -0.90 6.10
CA PHE A 86 -0.47 0.36 5.60
C PHE A 86 -1.38 0.06 4.41
N VAL A 87 -2.68 0.18 4.59
CA VAL A 87 -3.68 -0.09 3.56
C VAL A 87 -4.17 1.24 3.03
N TYR A 88 -4.15 1.41 1.71
CA TYR A 88 -4.64 2.63 1.09
C TYR A 88 -5.39 2.32 -0.20
N MET A 89 -6.29 3.21 -0.53
CA MET A 89 -7.11 3.16 -1.74
C MET A 89 -6.72 4.32 -2.63
N THR A 90 -6.45 4.00 -3.90
CA THR A 90 -6.17 4.98 -4.93
C THR A 90 -7.27 5.01 -5.97
N ALA A 91 -7.59 6.20 -6.44
CA ALA A 91 -8.29 6.41 -7.69
C ALA A 91 -7.27 6.63 -8.79
N GLU A 92 -7.44 5.89 -9.87
CA GLU A 92 -6.73 6.04 -11.14
C GLU A 92 -7.75 6.55 -12.17
N TYR A 93 -7.41 7.65 -12.83
CA TYR A 93 -8.24 8.25 -13.87
C TYR A 93 -7.36 8.86 -14.95
N GLU A 94 -7.92 8.95 -16.15
CA GLU A 94 -7.25 9.51 -17.32
C GLU A 94 -7.82 10.90 -17.62
N THR A 95 -6.97 11.84 -18.00
CA THR A 95 -7.39 13.17 -18.48
C THR A 95 -6.81 13.41 -19.87
N PRO A 96 -7.38 14.34 -20.66
CA PRO A 96 -6.81 14.69 -21.97
C PRO A 96 -5.36 15.18 -21.91
N THR A 97 -4.94 15.70 -20.74
CA THR A 97 -3.60 16.21 -20.50
C THR A 97 -2.64 15.14 -19.98
N ASN A 98 -3.13 14.16 -19.22
CA ASN A 98 -2.30 13.13 -18.59
C ASN A 98 -2.92 11.75 -18.75
N ALA A 99 -2.11 10.81 -19.27
CA ALA A 99 -2.54 9.44 -19.50
C ALA A 99 -2.80 8.64 -18.21
N LEU A 100 -2.21 9.02 -17.06
CA LEU A 100 -2.43 8.34 -15.79
C LEU A 100 -2.32 9.33 -14.63
N ASN A 101 -3.43 9.62 -13.96
CA ASN A 101 -3.46 10.35 -12.71
C ASN A 101 -3.85 9.39 -11.57
N GLN A 102 -3.01 9.30 -10.55
CA GLN A 102 -3.23 8.45 -9.38
C GLN A 102 -3.32 9.30 -8.11
N VAL A 103 -4.41 9.18 -7.36
CA VAL A 103 -4.64 9.94 -6.14
C VAL A 103 -5.07 9.00 -5.02
N VAL A 104 -4.50 9.17 -3.83
CA VAL A 104 -4.90 8.43 -2.62
C VAL A 104 -6.17 9.05 -2.05
N LEU A 105 -7.20 8.23 -1.86
CA LEU A 105 -8.52 8.66 -1.39
C LEU A 105 -8.77 8.32 0.09
N TRP A 106 -8.16 7.22 0.54
CA TRP A 106 -8.37 6.69 1.87
C TRP A 106 -7.16 5.84 2.26
N ASP A 107 -6.81 5.89 3.54
CA ASP A 107 -5.75 5.11 4.14
C ASP A 107 -6.19 4.60 5.52
N LYS A 108 -5.56 3.50 5.94
CA LYS A 108 -5.66 2.94 7.28
C LYS A 108 -4.44 2.11 7.60
N ILE A 109 -3.88 2.35 8.78
CA ILE A 109 -2.87 1.49 9.39
C ILE A 109 -3.59 0.38 10.18
N ILE A 110 -3.12 -0.86 10.03
CA ILE A 110 -3.58 -2.01 10.82
C ILE A 110 -2.37 -2.60 11.53
N LEU A 111 -2.46 -2.72 12.84
CA LEU A 111 -1.41 -3.31 13.66
C LEU A 111 -1.61 -4.81 13.82
N ARG A 112 -0.51 -5.55 14.04
CA ARG A 112 -0.59 -6.97 14.36
C ARG A 112 -1.36 -7.17 15.67
N GLY A 113 -2.40 -8.02 15.64
CA GLY A 113 -3.27 -8.29 16.77
C GLY A 113 -4.60 -7.53 16.72
N GLU A 114 -4.73 -6.56 15.82
CA GLU A 114 -6.01 -5.94 15.50
C GLU A 114 -6.82 -6.82 14.53
N LYS A 115 -8.08 -6.45 14.32
CA LYS A 115 -8.94 -7.12 13.33
C LYS A 115 -8.38 -6.88 11.92
N SER A 116 -7.73 -7.91 11.37
CA SER A 116 -7.18 -7.97 10.01
C SER A 116 -8.24 -8.07 8.92
N TYR A 117 -9.49 -8.34 9.30
CA TYR A 117 -10.63 -8.40 8.39
C TYR A 117 -11.34 -7.05 8.30
N LEU A 118 -11.25 -6.40 7.14
CA LEU A 118 -11.87 -5.09 6.90
C LEU A 118 -13.22 -5.26 6.21
N ARG A 119 -14.30 -4.97 6.94
CA ARG A 119 -15.65 -4.77 6.38
C ARG A 119 -16.10 -3.33 6.59
N LEU A 120 -15.87 -2.51 5.58
CA LEU A 120 -16.28 -1.12 5.55
C LEU A 120 -17.50 -0.98 4.65
N LYS A 121 -18.58 -0.38 5.20
CA LYS A 121 -19.82 -0.13 4.47
C LYS A 121 -20.12 1.36 4.43
N ASN A 122 -20.44 1.87 3.24
CA ASN A 122 -20.82 3.25 2.98
C ASN A 122 -19.81 4.26 3.56
N MET A 123 -18.52 3.95 3.44
CA MET A 123 -17.46 4.83 3.91
C MET A 123 -17.24 5.96 2.91
N ARG A 124 -17.04 7.17 3.44
CA ARG A 124 -16.59 8.33 2.66
C ARG A 124 -15.07 8.32 2.57
N THR A 125 -14.54 8.80 1.45
CA THR A 125 -13.11 9.06 1.30
C THR A 125 -12.63 10.06 2.35
N LYS A 126 -11.42 9.86 2.90
CA LYS A 126 -10.78 10.82 3.81
C LYS A 126 -10.37 12.05 3.02
N TYR A 127 -9.76 11.82 1.87
CA TYR A 127 -9.26 12.87 1.00
C TYR A 127 -10.21 13.11 -0.17
N TYR A 128 -10.38 14.38 -0.46
CA TYR A 128 -10.99 14.86 -1.67
C TYR A 128 -9.94 14.91 -2.77
N PHE A 129 -10.31 14.58 -4.00
CA PHE A 129 -9.41 14.70 -5.14
C PHE A 129 -9.88 15.84 -6.03
N TRP A 130 -8.91 16.64 -6.47
CA TRP A 130 -9.11 17.82 -7.31
C TRP A 130 -8.47 17.59 -8.67
N ASP A 131 -9.18 18.01 -9.71
CA ASP A 131 -8.67 18.04 -11.07
C ASP A 131 -8.97 19.40 -11.71
N ASP A 132 -8.12 19.76 -12.66
CA ASP A 132 -8.26 20.98 -13.44
C ASP A 132 -9.27 20.77 -14.56
N GLY A 133 -10.36 21.54 -14.57
CA GLY A 133 -11.41 21.43 -15.58
C GLY A 133 -12.48 20.39 -15.23
N ASN A 134 -12.94 19.66 -16.25
CA ASN A 134 -14.12 18.80 -16.18
C ASN A 134 -13.84 17.29 -16.43
N GLY A 135 -12.58 16.89 -16.25
CA GLY A 135 -12.07 15.55 -16.61
C GLY A 135 -12.58 14.41 -15.73
N LEU A 136 -12.97 14.70 -14.48
CA LEU A 136 -13.32 13.68 -13.47
C LEU A 136 -14.65 12.95 -13.70
N ARG A 137 -15.39 13.30 -14.75
CA ARG A 137 -16.74 12.78 -14.99
C ARG A 137 -16.78 11.42 -15.66
N GLN A 138 -15.66 10.93 -16.20
CA GLN A 138 -15.63 9.70 -16.99
C GLN A 138 -14.42 8.84 -16.61
N LEU A 139 -14.72 7.64 -16.10
CA LEU A 139 -13.79 6.54 -15.81
C LEU A 139 -12.82 6.77 -14.63
N ILE A 140 -13.28 6.42 -13.42
CA ILE A 140 -12.42 6.30 -12.24
C ILE A 140 -12.28 4.81 -11.91
N HIS A 141 -11.07 4.29 -12.05
CA HIS A 141 -10.70 2.97 -11.55
C HIS A 141 -10.28 3.09 -10.09
N LEU A 142 -10.87 2.28 -9.22
CA LEU A 142 -10.49 2.23 -7.80
C LEU A 142 -9.64 1.00 -7.55
N THR A 143 -8.44 1.24 -7.05
CA THR A 143 -7.49 0.19 -6.67
C THR A 143 -7.25 0.26 -5.17
N CYS A 144 -7.32 -0.87 -4.47
CA CYS A 144 -6.89 -0.96 -3.08
C CYS A 144 -5.54 -1.68 -3.03
N GLN A 145 -4.59 -1.09 -2.34
CA GLN A 145 -3.26 -1.64 -2.16
C GLN A 145 -2.94 -1.73 -0.66
N ALA A 146 -2.17 -2.74 -0.29
CA ALA A 146 -1.68 -2.93 1.07
C ALA A 146 -0.17 -3.06 1.04
N CYS A 147 0.50 -2.22 1.82
CA CYS A 147 1.94 -2.22 1.95
C CYS A 147 2.36 -2.77 3.32
N ARG A 148 3.38 -3.63 3.29
CA ARG A 148 3.94 -4.26 4.47
C ARG A 148 5.05 -3.39 5.02
N LEU A 149 4.99 -3.10 6.31
CA LEU A 149 6.04 -2.37 6.98
C LEU A 149 6.70 -3.26 8.04
N SER A 150 7.98 -3.54 7.80
CA SER A 150 8.85 -4.30 8.69
C SER A 150 9.53 -3.34 9.67
N ALA A 151 8.79 -2.97 10.73
CA ALA A 151 9.27 -2.38 11.98
C ALA A 151 10.58 -1.58 11.97
N ASN A 152 10.50 -0.24 11.78
CA ASN A 152 11.08 0.73 12.73
C ASN A 152 10.57 2.18 12.53
N GLU A 153 9.39 2.37 11.95
CA GLU A 153 8.79 3.70 11.83
C GLU A 153 7.50 3.69 12.63
N LYS A 154 7.61 4.04 13.92
CA LYS A 154 6.45 4.47 14.71
C LYS A 154 6.25 5.93 14.35
N HIS A 155 5.56 6.16 13.24
CA HIS A 155 4.94 7.46 13.03
C HIS A 155 3.56 7.35 13.66
N ASP A 156 3.45 7.87 14.89
CA ASP A 156 2.19 8.35 15.42
C ASP A 156 1.76 9.47 14.45
N VAL A 157 0.95 9.11 13.45
CA VAL A 157 0.35 10.08 12.53
C VAL A 157 -1.03 10.34 13.09
N ASP A 158 -1.16 11.46 13.79
CA ASP A 158 -2.46 12.09 14.02
C ASP A 158 -3.17 12.23 12.67
N ASP A 159 -4.45 11.87 12.61
CA ASP A 159 -5.28 11.72 11.39
C ASP A 159 -5.37 12.99 10.49
N ASP A 160 -4.66 14.09 10.80
CA ASP A 160 -4.86 15.43 10.26
C ASP A 160 -3.63 16.16 9.67
N GLU A 161 -2.41 15.58 9.58
CA GLU A 161 -1.21 16.32 9.11
C GLU A 161 -0.58 15.82 7.78
N GLU A 162 -0.70 16.68 6.76
CA GLU A 162 0.08 16.91 5.54
C GLU A 162 0.92 15.77 4.89
N LEU A 163 0.30 15.15 3.87
CA LEU A 163 0.80 14.75 2.55
C LEU A 163 2.32 14.53 2.34
N VAL A 164 2.83 13.38 2.80
CA VAL A 164 3.94 12.71 2.09
C VAL A 164 3.34 11.66 1.15
N PRO A 165 3.66 11.65 -0.16
CA PRO A 165 3.19 10.60 -1.05
C PRO A 165 3.85 9.27 -0.69
N TRP A 166 3.17 8.47 0.14
CA TRP A 166 3.58 7.13 0.58
C TRP A 166 3.78 6.13 -0.58
N SER A 167 3.35 6.48 -1.81
CA SER A 167 3.66 5.70 -3.01
C SER A 167 5.16 5.55 -3.25
N LYS A 168 6.00 6.46 -2.72
CA LYS A 168 7.46 6.42 -2.89
C LYS A 168 8.20 5.66 -1.78
N THR A 169 7.55 5.35 -0.66
CA THR A 169 8.19 4.72 0.52
C THR A 169 7.87 3.23 0.68
N CYS A 170 7.08 2.64 -0.21
CA CYS A 170 6.81 1.20 -0.23
C CYS A 170 7.74 0.47 -1.22
N PRO A 171 8.84 -0.17 -0.76
CA PRO A 171 9.77 -0.90 -1.64
C PRO A 171 9.19 -2.21 -2.20
N THR A 172 7.91 -2.50 -1.99
CA THR A 172 7.26 -3.71 -2.54
C THR A 172 5.77 -3.45 -2.78
N VAL A 173 5.47 -2.58 -3.74
CA VAL A 173 4.11 -2.44 -4.28
C VAL A 173 3.81 -3.69 -5.11
N TYR A 174 3.19 -4.69 -4.50
CA TYR A 174 2.46 -5.70 -5.26
C TYR A 174 1.19 -5.02 -5.77
N ALA A 175 1.21 -4.59 -7.02
CA ALA A 175 0.01 -4.18 -7.71
C ALA A 175 -0.90 -5.42 -7.84
N ILE A 176 -1.99 -5.44 -7.09
CA ILE A 176 -3.08 -6.40 -7.29
C ILE A 176 -3.82 -5.92 -8.55
N PHE A 177 -3.32 -6.32 -9.72
CA PHE A 177 -4.08 -6.25 -10.96
C PHE A 177 -5.03 -7.45 -10.99
N ILE A 178 -6.33 -7.15 -11.12
CA ILE A 178 -7.35 -8.12 -11.54
C ILE A 178 -7.17 -8.36 -13.04
#